data_AF-A0A410PN32-F1
#
_entry.id   AF-A0A410PN32-F1
#
_cell.length_a   1.000
_cell.length_b   1.000
_cell.length_c   1.000
_cell.angle_alpha   90.00
_cell.angle_beta   90.00
_cell.angle_gamma   90.00
#
_symmetry.space_group_name_H-M   'P 1'
#
loop_
_entity.id
_entity.type
_entity.pdbx_description
1 polymer ?
#
loop_
_entity_poly.entity_id
_entity_poly.type
_entity_poly.pdbx_seq_one_letter_code
_entity_poly.pdbx_strand_id
1 'polypeptide(L)'
;MISSGPALCYNNNESQLLYSGGVYTCKYCGDLFFCEGYPHLGGSIGYYYDEVATYSYYAEVYSVFVNPSGIMYTSSSSLPGFSFYSAS
;
A
#
# COMPACT_ATOMS: atom_id res chain seq x y z
N MET A 1 -10.56 -0.37 -4.37
CA MET A 1 -9.26 0.29 -4.23
C MET A 1 -8.79 0.71 -5.61
N ILE A 2 -8.58 2.00 -5.85
CA ILE A 2 -8.10 2.54 -7.13
C ILE A 2 -6.60 2.81 -6.98
N SER A 3 -5.78 2.39 -7.94
CA SER A 3 -4.33 2.63 -7.89
C SER A 3 -4.04 4.12 -7.90
N SER A 4 -3.23 4.57 -6.95
CA SER A 4 -2.81 5.98 -6.80
C SER A 4 -1.34 6.19 -7.14
N GLY A 5 -0.64 5.12 -7.57
CA GLY A 5 0.76 5.16 -7.97
C GLY A 5 1.70 4.34 -7.07
N PRO A 6 3.02 4.54 -7.23
CA PRO A 6 4.03 3.83 -6.48
C PRO A 6 4.16 4.33 -5.04
N ALA A 7 4.58 3.44 -4.14
CA ALA A 7 4.83 3.73 -2.75
C ALA A 7 6.10 3.04 -2.22
N LEU A 8 6.75 3.70 -1.28
CA LEU A 8 7.89 3.21 -0.51
C LEU A 8 7.46 3.07 0.94
N CYS A 9 7.66 1.89 1.51
CA CYS A 9 7.33 1.58 2.90
C CYS A 9 8.61 1.55 3.73
N TYR A 10 8.67 2.38 4.76
CA TYR A 10 9.80 2.54 5.65
C TYR A 10 9.46 2.11 7.08
N ASN A 11 10.46 1.63 7.80
CA ASN A 11 10.41 1.48 9.25
C ASN A 11 10.33 2.87 9.90
N ASN A 12 9.32 3.10 10.73
CA ASN A 12 9.11 4.37 11.43
C ASN A 12 10.24 4.73 12.41
N ASN A 13 11.01 3.75 12.93
CA ASN A 13 12.07 3.97 13.90
C ASN A 13 13.45 4.20 13.27
N GLU A 14 13.71 3.55 12.13
CA GLU A 14 15.06 3.46 11.56
C GLU A 14 15.16 4.12 10.17
N SER A 15 14.04 4.58 9.59
CA SER A 15 13.96 5.07 8.21
C SER A 15 14.53 4.08 7.17
N GLN A 16 14.58 2.80 7.52
CA GLN A 16 14.99 1.71 6.64
C GLN A 16 13.87 1.40 5.66
N LEU A 17 14.17 1.27 4.37
CA LEU A 17 13.22 0.78 3.38
C LEU A 17 12.90 -0.70 3.66
N LEU A 18 11.63 -1.01 3.89
CA LEU A 18 11.12 -2.36 4.14
C LEU A 18 10.71 -3.04 2.84
N TYR A 19 9.86 -2.36 2.05
CA TYR A 19 9.44 -2.81 0.72
C TYR A 19 8.95 -1.62 -0.12
N SER A 20 8.81 -1.85 -1.42
CA SER A 20 8.21 -0.92 -2.37
C SER A 20 7.03 -1.58 -3.07
N GLY A 21 6.04 -0.81 -3.49
CA GLY A 21 4.90 -1.35 -4.23
C GLY A 21 3.89 -0.29 -4.63
N GLY A 22 2.60 -0.62 -4.49
CA GLY A 22 1.50 0.26 -4.87
C GLY A 22 0.80 0.90 -3.67
N VAL A 23 0.35 2.14 -3.85
CA VAL A 23 -0.69 2.77 -3.03
C VAL A 23 -2.03 2.70 -3.75
N TYR A 24 -3.09 2.54 -2.97
CA TYR A 24 -4.45 2.53 -3.47
C TYR A 24 -5.38 3.34 -2.58
N THR A 25 -6.24 4.15 -3.20
CA THR A 25 -7.26 4.91 -2.50
C THR A 25 -8.60 4.17 -2.53
N CYS A 26 -9.28 4.08 -1.39
CA CYS A 26 -10.64 3.62 -1.31
C CYS A 26 -11.57 4.68 -1.90
N LYS A 27 -12.28 4.33 -2.97
CA LYS A 27 -13.22 5.26 -3.64
C LYS A 27 -14.39 5.71 -2.77
N TYR A 28 -14.67 5.02 -1.66
CA TYR A 28 -15.83 5.30 -0.81
C TYR A 28 -15.50 6.16 0.41
N CYS A 29 -14.40 5.86 1.12
CA CYS A 29 -13.99 6.58 2.33
C CYS A 29 -12.73 7.45 2.15
N GLY A 30 -11.98 7.28 1.05
CA GLY A 30 -10.72 8.00 0.83
C GLY A 30 -9.50 7.38 1.51
N ASP A 31 -9.68 6.32 2.31
CA ASP A 31 -8.57 5.66 3.02
C ASP A 31 -7.54 5.09 2.04
N LEU A 32 -6.28 5.13 2.47
CA LEU A 32 -5.16 4.61 1.69
C LEU A 32 -4.81 3.20 2.13
N PHE A 33 -4.45 2.37 1.15
CA PHE A 33 -3.93 1.03 1.35
C PHE A 33 -2.62 0.89 0.60
N PHE A 34 -1.62 0.34 1.26
CA PHE A 34 -0.27 0.20 0.72
C PHE A 34 0.11 -1.27 0.74
N CYS A 35 0.64 -1.74 -0.38
CA CYS A 35 1.14 -3.11 -0.47
C CYS A 35 2.32 -3.22 -1.42
N GLU A 36 3.10 -4.27 -1.26
CA GLU A 36 4.28 -4.60 -2.07
C GLU A 36 3.92 -4.83 -3.55
N GLY A 37 2.77 -5.46 -3.81
CA GLY A 37 2.40 -5.86 -5.16
C GLY A 37 1.51 -4.88 -5.92
N TYR A 38 1.11 -5.33 -7.11
CA TYR A 38 0.24 -4.58 -8.03
C TYR A 38 -1.06 -5.35 -8.33
N PRO A 39 -1.95 -5.53 -7.33
CA PRO A 39 -3.19 -6.29 -7.50
C PRO A 39 -4.13 -5.80 -8.60
N HIS A 40 -4.08 -4.51 -8.97
CA HIS A 40 -4.84 -3.99 -10.10
C HIS A 40 -4.40 -4.56 -11.47
N LEU A 41 -3.21 -5.17 -11.54
CA LEU A 41 -2.69 -5.88 -12.71
C LEU A 41 -2.80 -7.42 -12.56
N GLY A 42 -3.54 -7.89 -11.55
CA GLY A 42 -3.66 -9.32 -11.22
C GLY A 42 -2.51 -9.90 -10.39
N GLY A 43 -1.56 -9.08 -9.94
CA GLY A 43 -0.51 -9.51 -9.01
C GLY A 43 -1.04 -9.78 -7.60
N SER A 44 -0.25 -10.46 -6.76
CA SER A 44 -0.57 -10.58 -5.34
C SER A 44 -0.49 -9.21 -4.64
N ILE A 45 -1.17 -9.07 -3.50
CA ILE A 45 -0.98 -7.95 -2.58
C ILE A 45 0.43 -8.01 -1.97
N GLY A 46 0.88 -9.21 -1.56
CA GLY A 46 2.18 -9.39 -0.91
C GLY A 46 2.17 -8.84 0.51
N TYR A 47 3.26 -8.20 0.92
CA TYR A 47 3.31 -7.48 2.21
C TYR A 47 2.43 -6.23 2.18
N TYR A 48 1.69 -5.98 3.25
CA TYR A 48 0.82 -4.80 3.37
C TYR A 48 0.67 -4.35 4.82
N TYR A 49 0.12 -3.15 5.00
CA TYR A 49 -0.14 -2.56 6.31
C TYR A 49 -1.56 -1.94 6.31
N ASP A 50 -2.39 -2.27 7.30
CA ASP A 50 -3.80 -1.86 7.37
C ASP A 50 -4.05 -0.60 8.22
N GLU A 51 -3.09 -0.17 9.04
CA GLU A 51 -3.20 1.02 9.90
C GLU A 51 -2.17 2.10 9.56
N VAL A 52 -2.19 2.64 8.35
CA VAL A 52 -1.21 3.70 8.00
C VAL A 52 -1.51 5.01 8.73
N ALA A 53 -0.73 5.27 9.78
CA ALA A 53 -0.85 6.47 10.61
C ALA A 53 -0.18 7.72 10.00
N THR A 54 0.82 7.55 9.13
CA THR A 54 1.58 8.67 8.55
C THR A 54 2.12 8.32 7.18
N TYR A 55 1.89 9.22 6.22
CA TYR A 55 2.48 9.18 4.89
C TYR A 55 2.92 10.59 4.46
N SER A 56 3.88 10.66 3.54
CA SER A 56 4.21 11.85 2.79
C SER A 56 4.12 11.57 1.29
N TYR A 57 3.88 12.62 0.50
CA TYR A 57 3.82 12.53 -0.96
C TYR A 57 4.79 13.55 -1.54
N TYR A 58 5.78 13.09 -2.29
CA TYR A 58 6.79 13.93 -2.92
C TYR A 58 7.26 13.28 -4.23
N ALA A 59 7.46 14.10 -5.27
CA ALA A 59 7.93 13.65 -6.58
C ALA A 59 7.17 12.42 -7.12
N GLU A 60 5.83 12.45 -7.00
CA GLU A 60 4.92 11.41 -7.48
C GLU A 60 5.02 10.03 -6.78
N VAL A 61 5.73 9.97 -5.65
CA VAL A 61 5.89 8.75 -4.86
C VAL A 61 5.35 8.97 -3.44
N TYR A 62 4.59 8.00 -2.94
CA TYR A 62 4.16 7.98 -1.55
C TYR A 62 5.25 7.35 -0.68
N SER A 63 5.60 7.99 0.43
CA SER A 63 6.43 7.39 1.48
C SER A 63 5.59 7.13 2.71
N VAL A 64 5.62 5.89 3.18
CA VAL A 64 4.83 5.44 4.33
C VAL A 64 5.76 4.98 5.43
N PHE A 65 5.45 5.33 6.67
CA PHE A 65 6.22 4.92 7.83
C PHE A 65 5.36 4.02 8.70
N VAL A 66 5.80 2.76 8.88
CA VAL A 66 5.04 1.73 9.60
C VAL A 66 5.87 1.13 10.72
N ASN A 67 5.20 0.55 11.71
CA ASN A 67 5.85 -0.36 12.65
C ASN A 67 5.99 -1.74 11.97
N PRO A 68 7.21 -2.28 11.78
CA PRO A 68 7.38 -3.56 11.08
C PRO A 68 6.56 -4.72 11.67
N SER A 69 6.29 -4.70 12.98
CA SER A 69 5.51 -5.74 13.67
C SER A 69 4.05 -5.82 13.24
N GLY A 70 3.50 -4.77 12.61
CA GLY A 70 2.12 -4.76 12.08
C GLY A 70 2.04 -5.14 10.60
N ILE A 71 3.16 -5.45 9.93
CA ILE A 71 3.14 -5.87 8.52
C ILE A 71 2.50 -7.25 8.42
N MET A 72 1.52 -7.35 7.52
CA MET A 72 0.85 -8.59 7.18
C MET A 72 1.27 -9.06 5.79
N TYR A 73 0.96 -10.32 5.47
CA TYR A 73 1.23 -10.91 4.16
C TYR A 73 0.00 -11.66 3.63
N THR A 74 -0.26 -11.54 2.34
CA THR A 74 -1.20 -12.41 1.62
C THR A 74 -0.78 -12.61 0.17
N SER A 75 -0.97 -13.83 -0.35
CA SER A 75 -0.78 -14.14 -1.77
C SER A 75 -1.99 -13.79 -2.64
N SER A 76 -3.10 -13.35 -2.03
CA SER A 76 -4.30 -12.93 -2.74
C SER A 76 -4.07 -11.65 -3.53
N SER A 77 -4.75 -11.48 -4.67
CA SER A 77 -4.85 -10.22 -5.42
C SER A 77 -6.03 -9.35 -4.97
N SER A 78 -6.78 -9.80 -3.96
CA SER A 78 -7.95 -9.10 -3.41
C SER A 78 -8.02 -9.23 -1.89
N LEU A 79 -8.78 -8.33 -1.27
CA LEU A 79 -9.16 -8.43 0.14
C LEU A 79 -10.68 -8.65 0.25
N PRO A 80 -11.18 -9.27 1.32
CA PRO A 80 -12.61 -9.42 1.54
C PRO A 80 -13.33 -8.07 1.41
N GLY A 81 -14.26 -7.97 0.46
CA GLY A 81 -15.02 -6.74 0.20
C GLY A 81 -14.33 -5.69 -0.69
N PHE A 82 -13.09 -5.93 -1.14
CA PHE A 82 -12.33 -4.97 -1.95
C PHE A 82 -11.74 -5.60 -3.21
N SER A 83 -11.97 -4.94 -4.34
CA SER A 83 -11.28 -5.20 -5.60
C SER A 83 -10.35 -4.04 -5.95
N PHE A 84 -9.27 -4.33 -6.66
CA PHE A 84 -8.25 -3.38 -7.08
C PHE A 84 -8.43 -3.03 -8.56
N TYR A 85 -8.34 -1.75 -8.90
CA TYR A 85 -8.54 -1.23 -10.25
C TYR A 85 -7.47 -0.19 -10.60
N SER A 86 -7.15 -0.05 -11.87
CA SER A 86 -6.32 1.06 -12.38
C SER A 86 -7.05 2.40 -12.21
N ALA A 87 -6.30 3.50 -12.07
CA ALA A 87 -6.85 4.83 -12.32
C ALA A 87 -7.24 4.93 -13.80
N SER A 88 -8.48 5.34 -14.07
CA SER A 88 -9.04 5.61 -15.40
C SER A 88 -8.74 7.02 -15.85
#